data_AF-A0A9D1ZMR3-F1
#
_entry.id   AF-A0A9D1ZMR3-F1
#
_cell.length_a   1.000
_cell.length_b   1.000
_cell.length_c   1.000
_cell.angle_alpha   90.00
_cell.angle_beta   90.00
_cell.angle_gamma   90.00
#
_symmetry.space_group_name_H-M   'P 1'
#
loop_
_entity.id
_entity.type
_entity.pdbx_description
1 polymer ?
#
loop_
_entity_poly.entity_id
_entity_poly.type
_entity_poly.pdbx_seq_one_letter_code
_entity_poly.pdbx_strand_id
1 'polypeptide(L)'
;MKKYKKILITGMAILASTTASLETISAINVYASNDTRTVKKLSPNSDYPNIKSKFDVTNMTQYSDDDLFGAVTLNKFYVKSVGADPMKQYHVLLTPTKHSSQYFLLVTKSKKKIRLHDKLTAQVALNGSSKINDAQINSGISESYSGKHVILTMPDKIAVYHK
;
A
#
# COMPACT_ATOMS: atom_id res chain seq x y z
N MET A 1 -42.90 -51.52 -43.97
CA MET A 1 -41.97 -51.00 -45.00
C MET A 1 -42.09 -49.48 -45.07
N LYS A 2 -40.96 -48.75 -44.96
CA LYS A 2 -40.62 -47.41 -45.53
C LYS A 2 -41.67 -46.25 -45.36
N LYS A 3 -41.39 -45.02 -44.93
CA LYS A 3 -40.17 -44.19 -44.81
C LYS A 3 -40.59 -42.78 -44.27
N TYR A 4 -39.76 -42.16 -43.41
CA TYR A 4 -39.41 -40.71 -43.32
C TYR A 4 -40.54 -39.67 -43.09
N LYS A 5 -40.40 -38.52 -42.43
CA LYS A 5 -39.29 -37.68 -41.95
C LYS A 5 -39.96 -36.58 -41.09
N LYS A 6 -39.44 -36.26 -39.91
CA LYS A 6 -39.46 -34.87 -39.42
C LYS A 6 -38.09 -34.55 -38.85
N ILE A 7 -37.35 -33.79 -39.64
CA ILE A 7 -36.14 -33.09 -39.24
C ILE A 7 -36.61 -31.91 -38.38
N LEU A 8 -36.08 -31.80 -37.17
CA LEU A 8 -35.98 -30.52 -36.47
C LEU A 8 -34.60 -30.45 -35.82
N ILE A 9 -33.65 -29.93 -36.59
CA ILE A 9 -32.44 -29.27 -36.09
C ILE A 9 -32.88 -27.79 -36.08
N THR A 10 -32.65 -26.92 -35.10
CA THR A 10 -31.42 -26.55 -34.40
C THR A 10 -31.82 -25.41 -33.46
N GLY A 11 -31.21 -25.25 -32.28
CA GLY A 11 -31.39 -23.98 -31.56
C GLY A 11 -30.88 -23.93 -30.12
N MET A 12 -29.56 -23.84 -29.98
CA MET A 12 -28.82 -23.20 -28.87
C MET A 12 -29.13 -23.65 -27.43
N ALA A 13 -28.34 -24.62 -26.96
CA ALA A 13 -27.84 -24.56 -25.59
C ALA A 13 -26.61 -23.64 -25.57
N ILE A 14 -26.75 -22.44 -25.02
CA ILE A 14 -25.62 -21.75 -24.41
C ILE A 14 -26.00 -21.59 -22.95
N LEU A 15 -25.60 -22.57 -22.13
CA LEU A 15 -25.43 -22.33 -20.71
C LEU A 15 -24.27 -21.34 -20.62
N ALA A 16 -24.58 -20.05 -20.64
CA ALA A 16 -23.62 -19.03 -20.27
C ALA A 16 -23.35 -19.25 -18.79
N SER A 17 -22.35 -20.06 -18.49
CA SER A 17 -21.67 -19.96 -17.22
C SER A 17 -21.04 -18.58 -17.22
N THR A 18 -21.77 -17.62 -16.66
CA THR A 18 -21.13 -16.42 -16.12
C THR A 18 -20.21 -16.94 -15.02
N THR A 19 -19.00 -17.32 -15.41
CA THR A 19 -17.86 -17.08 -14.52
C THR A 19 -17.86 -15.56 -14.39
N ALA A 20 -18.61 -15.07 -13.40
CA ALA A 20 -18.25 -13.83 -12.78
C ALA A 20 -16.81 -14.07 -12.36
N SER A 21 -15.88 -13.57 -13.20
CA SER A 21 -14.52 -13.40 -12.80
C SER A 21 -14.63 -12.61 -11.50
N LEU A 22 -14.37 -13.29 -10.39
CA LEU A 22 -14.06 -12.62 -9.15
C LEU A 22 -12.81 -11.81 -9.48
N GLU A 23 -13.00 -10.59 -9.98
CA GLU A 23 -12.11 -9.51 -9.59
C GLU A 23 -12.34 -9.36 -8.09
N THR A 24 -11.73 -10.25 -7.32
CA THR A 24 -11.37 -9.93 -5.96
C THR A 24 -10.36 -8.80 -6.09
N ILE A 25 -10.88 -7.59 -6.28
CA ILE A 25 -10.20 -6.39 -5.88
C ILE A 25 -9.99 -6.62 -4.39
N SER A 26 -8.82 -7.17 -4.03
CA SER A 26 -8.33 -7.10 -2.67
C SER A 26 -8.10 -5.61 -2.45
N ALA A 27 -9.17 -4.90 -2.11
CA ALA A 27 -9.09 -3.59 -1.52
C ALA A 27 -8.39 -3.81 -0.19
N ILE A 28 -7.06 -3.88 -0.23
CA ILE A 28 -6.26 -3.81 0.97
C ILE A 28 -6.47 -2.39 1.46
N ASN A 29 -7.50 -2.23 2.28
CA ASN A 29 -7.77 -1.01 3.00
C ASN A 29 -6.57 -0.79 3.89
N VAL A 30 -5.76 0.21 3.56
CA VAL A 30 -4.67 0.64 4.42
C VAL A 30 -5.32 1.38 5.57
N TYR A 31 -5.60 0.65 6.64
CA TYR A 31 -6.20 1.24 7.83
C TYR A 31 -5.17 2.14 8.51
N ALA A 32 -5.58 3.37 8.81
CA ALA A 32 -4.80 4.21 9.69
C ALA A 32 -4.70 3.57 11.07
N SER A 33 -3.47 3.49 11.59
CA SER A 33 -3.28 3.18 12.99
C SER A 33 -3.75 4.36 13.85
N ASN A 34 -4.91 4.21 14.49
CA ASN A 34 -5.47 5.22 15.39
C ASN A 34 -4.60 5.48 16.63
N ASP A 35 -3.67 4.57 16.95
CA ASP A 35 -2.75 4.68 18.10
C ASP A 35 -1.34 5.15 17.67
N THR A 36 -1.18 5.72 16.46
CA THR A 36 0.16 6.19 16.07
C THR A 36 0.63 7.31 16.99
N ARG A 37 1.78 7.12 17.65
CA ARG A 37 2.37 8.13 18.54
C ARG A 37 3.38 8.99 17.78
N THR A 38 3.13 10.31 17.74
CA THR A 38 4.11 11.28 17.25
C THR A 38 5.15 11.58 18.33
N VAL A 39 6.43 11.37 18.04
CA VAL A 39 7.56 11.62 18.95
C VAL A 39 8.59 12.58 18.33
N LYS A 40 9.44 13.18 19.17
CA LYS A 40 10.46 14.16 18.72
C LYS A 40 11.61 13.51 17.95
N LYS A 41 12.05 12.33 18.39
CA LYS A 41 13.15 11.56 17.81
C LYS A 41 12.81 10.10 17.89
N LEU A 42 13.17 9.36 16.85
CA LEU A 42 12.98 7.92 16.77
C LEU A 42 14.19 7.29 16.08
N SER A 43 14.54 6.07 16.49
CA SER A 43 15.64 5.29 15.94
C SER A 43 15.32 3.80 15.95
N PRO A 44 16.01 3.00 15.12
CA PRO A 44 15.92 1.54 15.21
C PRO A 44 16.28 1.01 16.60
N ASN A 45 15.67 -0.11 16.99
CA ASN A 45 15.96 -0.85 18.22
C ASN A 45 15.75 -2.37 17.97
N SER A 46 15.77 -3.19 19.03
CA SER A 46 15.56 -4.65 18.93
C SER A 46 14.20 -5.01 18.36
N ASP A 47 13.14 -4.34 18.81
CA ASP A 47 11.76 -4.68 18.47
C ASP A 47 11.38 -4.18 17.07
N TYR A 48 11.99 -3.07 16.67
CA TYR A 48 11.87 -2.44 15.35
C TYR A 48 13.26 -2.24 14.74
N PRO A 49 13.89 -3.31 14.23
CA PRO A 49 15.20 -3.21 13.59
C PRO A 49 15.12 -2.35 12.32
N ASN A 50 16.26 -1.82 11.86
CA ASN A 50 16.29 -1.06 10.62
C ASN A 50 15.80 -1.94 9.45
N ILE A 51 14.88 -1.47 8.62
CA ILE A 51 14.35 -2.25 7.48
C ILE A 51 15.48 -2.83 6.59
N LYS A 52 16.58 -2.09 6.44
CA LYS A 52 17.75 -2.50 5.63
C LYS A 52 18.52 -3.69 6.21
N SER A 53 18.24 -4.11 7.44
CA SER A 53 18.82 -5.31 8.04
C SER A 53 18.14 -6.59 7.58
N LYS A 54 16.92 -6.48 7.02
CA LYS A 54 16.10 -7.63 6.57
C LYS A 54 15.81 -7.59 5.07
N PHE A 55 15.68 -6.40 4.51
CA PHE A 55 15.25 -6.21 3.12
C PHE A 55 16.19 -5.30 2.35
N ASP A 56 16.44 -5.64 1.09
CA ASP A 56 16.96 -4.70 0.12
C ASP A 56 15.86 -3.73 -0.33
N VAL A 57 15.85 -2.56 0.31
CA VAL A 57 14.86 -1.51 0.05
C VAL A 57 14.99 -0.82 -1.31
N THR A 58 15.99 -1.18 -2.13
CA THR A 58 16.08 -0.71 -3.51
C THR A 58 15.20 -1.53 -4.47
N ASN A 59 14.87 -2.76 -4.08
CA ASN A 59 14.03 -3.68 -4.84
C ASN A 59 13.16 -4.49 -3.89
N MET A 60 12.02 -3.95 -3.45
CA MET A 60 11.11 -4.71 -2.56
C MET A 60 10.21 -5.69 -3.33
N THR A 61 10.11 -5.57 -4.65
CA THR A 61 9.28 -6.45 -5.49
C THR A 61 9.78 -7.90 -5.56
N GLN A 62 11.01 -8.15 -5.08
CA GLN A 62 11.56 -9.51 -4.99
C GLN A 62 11.00 -10.33 -3.83
N TYR A 63 10.36 -9.68 -2.85
CA TYR A 63 9.80 -10.33 -1.67
C TYR A 63 8.32 -10.64 -1.88
N SER A 64 7.88 -11.80 -1.41
CA SER A 64 6.46 -12.16 -1.38
C SER A 64 5.72 -11.36 -0.31
N ASP A 65 4.39 -11.31 -0.37
CA ASP A 65 3.62 -10.65 0.69
C ASP A 65 3.85 -11.31 2.07
N ASP A 66 4.06 -12.64 2.11
CA ASP A 66 4.37 -13.38 3.34
C ASP A 66 5.69 -12.93 3.98
N ASP A 67 6.70 -12.61 3.16
CA ASP A 67 7.98 -12.05 3.64
C ASP A 67 7.81 -10.63 4.20
N LEU A 68 6.76 -9.92 3.74
CA LEU A 68 6.46 -8.54 4.09
C LEU A 68 5.55 -8.42 5.32
N PHE A 69 5.52 -9.43 6.19
CA PHE A 69 4.93 -9.32 7.53
C PHE A 69 6.01 -9.23 8.60
N GLY A 70 6.08 -8.08 9.27
CA GLY A 70 6.99 -7.91 10.41
C GLY A 70 7.28 -6.48 10.81
N ALA A 71 7.81 -6.32 12.02
CA ALA A 71 8.17 -5.03 12.58
C ALA A 71 9.54 -4.55 12.07
N VAL A 72 9.59 -3.30 11.60
CA VAL A 72 10.80 -2.62 11.13
C VAL A 72 10.76 -1.11 11.42
N THR A 73 11.93 -0.47 11.37
CA THR A 73 12.08 0.98 11.35
C THR A 73 12.43 1.46 9.93
N LEU A 74 11.56 2.30 9.36
CA LEU A 74 11.85 3.11 8.17
C LEU A 74 12.67 4.32 8.59
N ASN A 75 14.00 4.21 8.60
CA ASN A 75 14.87 5.24 9.17
C ASN A 75 15.15 6.39 8.18
N LYS A 76 14.65 7.60 8.49
CA LYS A 76 14.82 8.85 7.71
C LYS A 76 14.42 8.76 6.23
N PHE A 77 13.28 8.13 5.96
CA PHE A 77 12.70 8.06 4.61
C PHE A 77 12.16 9.43 4.19
N TYR A 78 12.14 9.70 2.89
CA TYR A 78 11.69 10.97 2.31
C TYR A 78 10.19 10.94 2.00
N VAL A 79 9.48 11.99 2.39
CA VAL A 79 8.09 12.21 2.00
C VAL A 79 8.03 12.67 0.54
N LYS A 80 7.38 11.88 -0.30
CA LYS A 80 7.24 12.07 -1.76
C LYS A 80 5.86 12.52 -2.20
N SER A 81 4.85 12.19 -1.41
CA SER A 81 3.51 12.73 -1.53
C SER A 81 2.88 12.69 -0.15
N VAL A 82 2.03 13.67 0.14
CA VAL A 82 1.26 13.69 1.37
C VAL A 82 -0.10 14.31 1.10
N GLY A 83 -1.14 13.60 1.53
CA GLY A 83 -2.52 14.08 1.55
C GLY A 83 -3.11 13.91 2.93
N ALA A 84 -4.31 14.45 3.14
CA ALA A 84 -5.09 14.19 4.34
C ALA A 84 -6.54 13.92 3.94
N ASP A 85 -7.10 12.86 4.51
CA ASP A 85 -8.51 12.50 4.29
C ASP A 85 -9.46 13.39 5.12
N PRO A 86 -10.79 13.27 4.92
CA PRO A 86 -11.78 13.99 5.73
C PRO A 86 -11.70 13.68 7.24
N MET A 87 -11.15 12.54 7.63
CA MET A 87 -10.90 12.14 9.01
C MET A 87 -9.58 12.70 9.58
N LYS A 88 -8.90 13.58 8.84
CA LYS A 88 -7.60 14.20 9.17
C LYS A 88 -6.48 13.17 9.37
N GLN A 89 -6.58 12.02 8.72
CA GLN A 89 -5.53 11.03 8.62
C GLN A 89 -4.62 11.42 7.47
N TYR A 90 -3.32 11.51 7.73
CA TYR A 90 -2.33 11.72 6.68
C TYR A 90 -2.12 10.43 5.89
N HIS A 91 -2.21 10.53 4.58
CA HIS A 91 -1.76 9.50 3.64
C HIS A 91 -0.40 9.94 3.13
N VAL A 92 0.64 9.19 3.48
CA VAL A 92 2.03 9.59 3.26
C VAL A 92 2.72 8.55 2.38
N LEU A 93 3.19 8.99 1.23
CA LEU A 93 4.05 8.20 0.36
C LEU A 93 5.51 8.47 0.72
N LEU A 94 6.21 7.43 1.13
CA LEU A 94 7.59 7.47 1.60
C LEU A 94 8.52 6.76 0.63
N THR A 95 9.78 7.20 0.59
CA THR A 95 10.85 6.57 -0.20
C THR A 95 12.15 6.48 0.60
N PRO A 96 12.95 5.40 0.47
CA PRO A 96 14.22 5.24 1.19
C PRO A 96 15.22 6.38 0.93
N THR A 97 15.21 6.94 -0.29
CA THR A 97 16.06 8.06 -0.71
C THR A 97 15.25 9.03 -1.59
N LYS A 98 15.76 10.26 -1.78
CA LYS A 98 15.10 11.28 -2.61
C LYS A 98 14.83 10.83 -4.06
N HIS A 99 15.61 9.89 -4.58
CA HIS A 99 15.54 9.45 -5.98
C HIS A 99 15.05 8.00 -6.13
N SER A 100 14.68 7.34 -5.03
CA SER A 100 14.18 5.96 -5.07
C SER A 100 12.83 5.87 -5.78
N SER A 101 12.67 4.81 -6.57
CA SER A 101 11.40 4.37 -7.17
C SER A 101 10.70 3.29 -6.34
N GLN A 102 11.26 2.90 -5.19
CA GLN A 102 10.59 2.05 -4.20
C GLN A 102 9.77 2.91 -3.24
N TYR A 103 8.49 2.57 -3.12
CA TYR A 103 7.52 3.33 -2.34
C TYR A 103 6.97 2.54 -1.15
N PHE A 104 6.68 3.27 -0.07
CA PHE A 104 6.02 2.78 1.12
C PHE A 104 4.84 3.69 1.44
N LEU A 105 3.67 3.10 1.66
CA LEU A 105 2.45 3.84 1.99
C LEU A 105 2.19 3.73 3.49
N LEU A 106 2.07 4.89 4.13
CA LEU A 106 1.81 5.03 5.56
C LEU A 106 0.58 5.90 5.75
N VAL A 107 -0.42 5.40 6.48
CA VAL A 107 -1.60 6.17 6.87
C VAL A 107 -1.61 6.39 8.38
N THR A 108 -1.68 7.64 8.83
CA THR A 108 -1.48 7.98 10.25
C THR A 108 -2.16 9.28 10.67
N LYS A 109 -2.50 9.39 11.95
CA LYS A 109 -2.76 10.69 12.60
C LYS A 109 -1.46 11.21 13.20
N SER A 110 -1.16 12.49 12.98
CA SER A 110 0.04 13.12 13.52
C SER A 110 -0.27 14.47 14.15
N LYS A 111 0.27 14.70 15.35
CA LYS A 111 0.23 16.03 15.99
C LYS A 111 1.15 17.03 15.27
N LYS A 112 2.17 16.52 14.58
CA LYS A 112 3.12 17.33 13.80
C LYS A 112 2.74 17.28 12.32
N LYS A 113 2.62 18.44 11.68
CA LYS A 113 2.32 18.53 10.24
C LYS A 113 3.39 17.78 9.44
N ILE A 114 2.97 16.90 8.54
CA ILE A 114 3.86 16.19 7.60
C ILE A 114 3.85 16.98 6.29
N ARG A 115 5.02 17.31 5.74
CA ARG A 115 5.15 18.08 4.50
C ARG A 115 5.92 17.31 3.45
N LEU A 116 5.67 17.66 2.20
CA LEU A 116 6.48 17.19 1.08
C LEU A 116 7.97 17.49 1.32
N HIS A 117 8.85 16.56 0.96
CA HIS A 117 10.30 16.64 1.14
C HIS A 117 10.84 16.58 2.58
N ASP A 118 9.98 16.51 3.59
CA ASP A 118 10.39 16.17 4.95
C ASP A 118 11.06 14.78 4.97
N LYS A 119 11.87 14.55 6.01
CA LYS A 119 12.29 13.21 6.38
C LYS A 119 11.40 12.69 7.50
N LEU A 120 11.07 11.41 7.44
CA LEU A 120 10.24 10.74 8.43
C LEU A 120 10.95 9.47 8.89
N THR A 121 10.96 9.23 10.20
CA THR A 121 11.31 7.92 10.76
C THR A 121 10.06 7.29 11.34
N ALA A 122 9.74 6.06 10.93
CA ALA A 122 8.57 5.33 11.42
C ALA A 122 8.96 3.95 11.92
N GLN A 123 8.47 3.58 13.10
CA GLN A 123 8.39 2.20 13.57
C GLN A 123 7.05 1.65 13.07
N VAL A 124 7.10 0.63 12.21
CA VAL A 124 5.93 0.10 11.51
C VAL A 124 5.92 -1.42 11.53
N ALA A 125 4.73 -2.01 11.43
CA ALA A 125 4.56 -3.34 10.89
C ALA A 125 4.36 -3.24 9.38
N LEU A 126 5.12 -4.02 8.60
CA LEU A 126 4.84 -4.25 7.19
C LEU A 126 3.60 -5.15 7.07
N ASN A 127 2.79 -4.91 6.04
CA ASN A 127 1.49 -5.57 5.87
C ASN A 127 1.23 -5.92 4.39
N GLY A 128 2.21 -6.53 3.74
CA GLY A 128 2.15 -6.89 2.32
C GLY A 128 2.34 -5.70 1.37
N SER A 129 1.97 -5.92 0.10
CA SER A 129 2.14 -4.97 -0.97
C SER A 129 0.87 -4.72 -1.78
N SER A 130 0.84 -3.61 -2.52
CA SER A 130 -0.31 -3.24 -3.35
C SER A 130 0.09 -2.23 -4.43
N LYS A 131 -0.89 -1.55 -5.01
CA LYS A 131 -0.71 -0.42 -5.92
C LYS A 131 -1.47 0.80 -5.41
N ILE A 132 -0.95 1.99 -5.67
CA ILE A 132 -1.71 3.23 -5.48
C ILE A 132 -2.93 3.20 -6.38
N ASN A 133 -4.11 3.37 -5.78
CA ASN A 133 -5.41 3.39 -6.44
C ASN A 133 -6.14 4.70 -6.18
N ASP A 134 -7.33 4.84 -6.76
CA ASP A 134 -8.15 6.06 -6.68
C ASP A 134 -8.48 6.45 -5.24
N ALA A 135 -8.63 5.50 -4.32
CA ALA A 135 -8.87 5.82 -2.91
C ALA A 135 -7.68 6.60 -2.30
N GLN A 136 -6.44 6.22 -2.63
CA GLN A 136 -5.25 6.94 -2.18
C GLN A 136 -5.11 8.30 -2.88
N ILE A 137 -5.43 8.38 -4.17
CA ILE A 137 -5.43 9.65 -4.92
C ILE A 137 -6.45 10.62 -4.32
N ASN A 138 -7.67 10.16 -4.06
CA ASN A 138 -8.76 10.93 -3.44
C ASN A 138 -8.44 11.35 -2.01
N SER A 139 -7.49 10.67 -1.34
CA SER A 139 -6.97 11.05 -0.03
C SER A 139 -5.81 12.06 -0.10
N GLY A 140 -5.46 12.53 -1.31
CA GLY A 140 -4.47 13.57 -1.58
C GLY A 140 -3.08 13.06 -1.97
N ILE A 141 -2.91 11.77 -2.29
CA ILE A 141 -1.70 11.31 -2.98
C ILE A 141 -1.72 11.84 -4.42
N SER A 142 -0.58 12.33 -4.92
CA SER A 142 -0.50 12.85 -6.29
C SER A 142 -0.82 11.75 -7.32
N GLU A 143 -1.65 12.11 -8.30
CA GLU A 143 -2.06 11.25 -9.42
C GLU A 143 -0.87 10.68 -10.22
N SER A 144 0.28 11.38 -10.21
CA SER A 144 1.52 10.89 -10.83
C SER A 144 2.02 9.55 -10.26
N TYR A 145 1.53 9.14 -9.09
CA TYR A 145 1.82 7.86 -8.47
C TYR A 145 0.76 6.78 -8.72
N SER A 146 -0.30 7.06 -9.48
CA SER A 146 -1.35 6.07 -9.80
C SER A 146 -0.75 4.78 -10.39
N GLY A 147 -1.22 3.63 -9.89
CA GLY A 147 -0.78 2.30 -10.30
C GLY A 147 0.63 1.89 -9.85
N LYS A 148 1.41 2.77 -9.19
CA LYS A 148 2.74 2.42 -8.71
C LYS A 148 2.66 1.42 -7.56
N HIS A 149 3.57 0.45 -7.58
CA HIS A 149 3.73 -0.54 -6.50
C HIS A 149 4.13 0.14 -5.19
N VAL A 150 3.53 -0.30 -4.09
CA VAL A 150 3.78 0.21 -2.74
C VAL A 150 3.84 -0.93 -1.74
N ILE A 151 4.71 -0.77 -0.75
CA ILE A 151 4.69 -1.60 0.46
C ILE A 151 3.75 -0.93 1.47
N LEU A 152 2.83 -1.71 2.02
CA LEU A 152 1.85 -1.22 2.99
C LEU A 152 2.42 -1.29 4.40
N THR A 153 2.16 -0.25 5.18
CA THR A 153 2.72 -0.12 6.53
C THR A 153 1.67 0.31 7.54
N MET A 154 1.75 -0.29 8.73
CA MET A 154 0.93 0.05 9.90
C MET A 154 1.83 0.70 10.96
N PRO A 155 1.76 2.03 11.16
CA PRO A 155 2.68 2.73 12.05
C PRO A 155 2.30 2.60 13.54
N ASP A 156 3.31 2.36 14.38
CA ASP A 156 3.23 2.49 15.85
C ASP A 156 3.72 3.88 16.28
N LYS A 157 4.95 4.26 15.90
CA LYS A 157 5.53 5.57 16.23
C LYS A 157 6.09 6.25 15.00
N ILE A 158 5.98 7.58 14.98
CA ILE A 158 6.60 8.42 13.93
C ILE A 158 7.37 9.60 14.53
N ALA A 159 8.48 9.95 13.89
CA ALA A 159 9.20 11.20 14.10
C ALA A 159 9.38 11.92 12.76
N VAL A 160 8.90 13.16 12.70
CA VAL A 160 8.97 14.02 11.49
C VAL A 160 10.11 15.02 11.65
N TYR A 161 10.96 15.11 10.64
CA TYR A 161 12.11 16.02 10.58
C TYR A 161 11.91 16.97 9.40
N HIS A 162 11.69 18.25 9.73
CA HIS A 162 11.56 19.29 8.73
C HIS A 162 12.90 19.56 8.08
N LYS A 163 12.84 19.90 6.79
CA LYS A 163 13.98 20.41 6.05
C LYS A 163 14.36 21.82 6.50
#